data_AF-A0A5Y3Q245-F1
#
_entry.id   AF-A0A5Y3Q245-F1
#
_cell.length_a   1.000
_cell.length_b   1.000
_cell.length_c   1.000
_cell.angle_alpha   90.00
_cell.angle_beta   90.00
_cell.angle_gamma   90.00
#
_symmetry.space_group_name_H-M   'P 1'
#
loop_
_entity.id
_entity.type
_entity.pdbx_description
1 polymer ?
#
loop_
_entity_poly.entity_id
_entity_poly.type
_entity_poly.pdbx_seq_one_letter_code
_entity_poly.pdbx_strand_id
1 'polypeptide(L)'
;MKKLGICFLFISGFLFAGSSFADEQYDLKCTLDDGDQMTVSHVSDTVYIAFLAPGDDPDEGGSVIKLDIPSGEVKQVVRYTDGKITLFGIRGDSPDAESTVVVSYHHEMKTFLENKGAKLVYTDVMTFSSQDKNTGRSTENRCITDTIKIGNTLTKNGIPGVSSIQ
;
A
#
# COMPACT_ATOMS: atom_id res chain seq x y z
N MET A 1 -3.05 -15.67 -22.04
CA MET A 1 -4.19 -15.65 -21.08
C MET A 1 -4.03 -16.84 -20.14
N LYS A 2 -3.60 -16.61 -18.90
CA LYS A 2 -3.67 -17.62 -17.83
C LYS A 2 -4.60 -17.06 -16.77
N LYS A 3 -5.85 -17.55 -16.75
CA LYS A 3 -6.78 -17.33 -15.63
C LYS A 3 -6.22 -18.10 -14.44
N LEU A 4 -5.67 -17.40 -13.45
CA LEU A 4 -5.41 -17.98 -12.14
C LEU A 4 -6.68 -17.84 -11.32
N GLY A 5 -7.43 -18.92 -11.19
CA GLY A 5 -8.44 -19.06 -10.16
C GLY A 5 -7.73 -19.28 -8.82
N ILE A 6 -7.61 -18.23 -8.03
CA ILE A 6 -7.33 -18.32 -6.59
C ILE A 6 -8.65 -17.97 -5.91
N CYS A 7 -9.20 -18.91 -5.14
CA CYS A 7 -10.34 -18.67 -4.28
C CYS A 7 -9.87 -17.78 -3.12
N PHE A 8 -9.90 -16.47 -3.33
CA PHE A 8 -9.92 -15.53 -2.22
C PHE A 8 -11.26 -15.66 -1.51
N LEU A 9 -11.26 -15.69 -0.17
CA LEU A 9 -12.44 -15.34 0.61
C LEU A 9 -12.70 -13.85 0.41
N PHE A 10 -13.37 -13.51 -0.70
CA PHE A 10 -13.99 -12.22 -0.92
C PHE A 10 -15.13 -12.09 0.07
N ILE A 11 -14.93 -11.37 1.17
CA ILE A 11 -16.07 -10.84 1.90
C ILE A 11 -16.60 -9.71 1.02
N SER A 12 -17.58 -10.00 0.17
CA SER A 12 -18.41 -8.98 -0.49
C SER A 12 -19.26 -8.32 0.59
N GLY A 13 -18.64 -7.45 1.38
CA GLY A 13 -19.34 -6.53 2.27
C GLY A 13 -19.68 -5.29 1.47
N PHE A 14 -20.92 -4.83 1.55
CA PHE A 14 -21.26 -3.44 1.22
C PHE A 14 -20.31 -2.53 1.98
N LEU A 15 -19.31 -1.93 1.31
CA LEU A 15 -18.19 -1.28 1.99
C LEU A 15 -18.32 0.24 2.14
N PHE A 16 -19.46 0.83 1.76
CA PHE A 16 -19.51 2.27 1.52
C PHE A 16 -20.68 2.97 2.21
N ALA A 17 -20.90 2.64 3.49
CA ALA A 17 -21.58 3.55 4.41
C ALA A 17 -20.54 4.39 5.15
N GLY A 18 -19.79 5.19 4.39
CA GLY A 18 -18.74 6.05 4.92
C GLY A 18 -17.88 6.53 3.77
N SER A 19 -18.15 7.74 3.31
CA SER A 19 -17.38 8.54 2.35
C SER A 19 -15.91 8.82 2.75
N SER A 20 -15.30 7.97 3.57
CA SER A 20 -13.99 8.17 4.21
C SER A 20 -12.84 7.53 3.45
N PHE A 21 -13.12 6.71 2.43
CA PHE A 21 -12.11 6.18 1.50
C PHE A 21 -12.00 7.02 0.21
N ALA A 22 -12.81 8.08 0.11
CA ALA A 22 -12.91 8.98 -1.02
C ALA A 22 -11.75 9.99 -1.04
N ASP A 23 -10.83 9.80 -2.00
CA ASP A 23 -9.85 10.72 -2.63
C ASP A 23 -8.97 11.69 -1.81
N GLU A 24 -9.31 12.06 -0.57
CA GLU A 24 -8.61 13.11 0.20
C GLU A 24 -7.99 12.64 1.53
N GLN A 25 -8.43 11.51 2.10
CA GLN A 25 -7.88 10.95 3.35
C GLN A 25 -7.23 9.59 3.13
N TYR A 26 -5.99 9.62 2.65
CA TYR A 26 -5.16 8.43 2.44
C TYR A 26 -3.75 8.65 2.95
N ASP A 27 -3.07 7.57 3.30
CA ASP A 27 -1.64 7.57 3.64
C ASP A 27 -0.80 7.43 2.37
N LEU A 28 -1.15 6.46 1.53
CA LEU A 28 -0.55 6.23 0.21
C LEU A 28 -1.63 5.88 -0.80
N LYS A 29 -1.42 6.28 -2.05
CA LYS A 29 -2.31 5.95 -3.16
C LYS A 29 -1.52 5.77 -4.44
N CYS A 30 -1.88 4.79 -5.26
CA CYS A 30 -1.29 4.61 -6.59
C CYS A 30 -2.21 3.85 -7.54
N THR A 31 -1.86 3.81 -8.82
CA THR A 31 -2.38 2.84 -9.79
C THR A 31 -1.36 1.73 -9.96
N LEU A 32 -1.79 0.48 -9.79
CA LEU A 32 -0.99 -0.72 -10.02
C LEU A 32 -0.80 -0.96 -11.53
N ASP A 33 0.14 -1.83 -11.88
CA ASP A 33 0.48 -2.19 -13.26
C ASP A 33 -0.60 -3.01 -13.97
N ASP A 34 -1.51 -3.64 -13.22
CA ASP A 34 -2.75 -4.25 -13.74
C ASP A 34 -3.89 -3.25 -13.96
N GLY A 35 -3.72 -2.00 -13.52
CA GLY A 35 -4.69 -0.91 -13.65
C GLY A 35 -5.50 -0.63 -12.38
N ASP A 36 -5.47 -1.50 -11.38
CA ASP A 36 -6.23 -1.31 -10.15
C ASP A 36 -5.70 -0.11 -9.36
N GLN A 37 -6.61 0.68 -8.78
CA GLN A 37 -6.24 1.74 -7.85
C GLN A 37 -6.07 1.15 -6.45
N MET A 38 -4.85 1.21 -5.92
CA MET A 38 -4.58 0.86 -4.53
C MET A 38 -4.56 2.11 -3.64
N THR A 39 -5.27 2.05 -2.52
CA THR A 39 -5.27 3.11 -1.49
C THR A 39 -4.98 2.50 -0.12
N VAL A 40 -3.95 3.01 0.56
CA VAL A 40 -3.68 2.74 1.97
C VAL A 40 -4.21 3.92 2.78
N SER A 41 -4.98 3.63 3.82
CA SER A 41 -5.51 4.63 4.74
C SER A 41 -5.59 4.07 6.16
N HIS A 42 -5.73 4.93 7.15
CA HIS A 42 -6.02 4.51 8.52
C HIS A 42 -7.13 5.35 9.12
N VAL A 43 -7.95 4.71 9.94
CA VAL A 43 -8.98 5.38 10.74
C VAL A 43 -8.98 4.74 12.12
N SER A 44 -8.76 5.55 13.16
CA SER A 44 -8.66 5.11 14.55
C SER A 44 -7.65 3.97 14.71
N ASP A 45 -8.11 2.76 15.01
CA ASP A 45 -7.30 1.60 15.38
C ASP A 45 -7.15 0.60 14.23
N THR A 46 -7.44 1.00 12.99
CA THR A 46 -7.42 0.10 11.83
C THR A 46 -6.72 0.72 10.63
N VAL A 47 -5.86 -0.06 9.99
CA VAL A 47 -5.27 0.24 8.68
C VAL A 47 -6.04 -0.51 7.60
N TYR A 48 -6.33 0.18 6.51
CA TYR A 48 -7.06 -0.34 5.34
C TYR A 48 -6.15 -0.30 4.11
N ILE A 49 -6.16 -1.39 3.35
CA ILE A 49 -5.56 -1.46 2.01
C ILE A 49 -6.69 -1.82 1.05
N ALA A 50 -7.15 -0.83 0.30
CA ALA A 50 -8.25 -0.95 -0.65
C ALA A 50 -7.74 -1.06 -2.08
N PHE A 51 -8.40 -1.88 -2.89
CA PHE A 51 -8.17 -2.04 -4.32
C PHE A 51 -9.48 -1.82 -5.06
N LEU A 52 -9.47 -0.94 -6.07
CA LEU A 52 -10.61 -0.65 -6.92
C LEU A 52 -10.22 -0.85 -8.39
N ALA A 53 -10.97 -1.69 -9.10
CA ALA A 53 -10.67 -1.97 -10.50
C ALA A 53 -11.05 -0.77 -11.40
N PRO A 54 -10.44 -0.63 -12.59
CA PRO A 54 -10.75 0.45 -13.52
C PRO A 54 -12.24 0.49 -13.89
N GLY A 55 -12.91 1.60 -13.56
CA GLY A 55 -14.31 1.84 -13.91
C GLY A 55 -15.32 1.19 -12.97
N ASP A 56 -14.87 0.50 -11.92
CA ASP A 56 -15.75 0.07 -10.83
C ASP A 56 -16.31 1.27 -10.07
N ASP A 57 -17.54 1.11 -9.57
CA ASP A 57 -18.15 2.09 -8.68
C ASP A 57 -17.39 2.10 -7.35
N PRO A 58 -16.83 3.25 -6.90
CA PRO A 58 -16.16 3.35 -5.62
C PRO A 58 -17.09 3.06 -4.43
N ASP A 59 -18.41 3.03 -4.60
CA ASP A 59 -19.41 2.75 -3.56
C ASP A 59 -19.99 1.32 -3.62
N GLU A 60 -19.62 0.50 -4.60
CA GLU A 60 -20.15 -0.87 -4.75
C GLU A 60 -19.09 -1.92 -5.13
N GLY A 61 -17.94 -1.49 -5.65
CA GLY A 61 -16.86 -2.35 -6.15
C GLY A 61 -15.63 -2.42 -5.26
N GLY A 62 -14.69 -3.29 -5.63
CA GLY A 62 -13.37 -3.40 -5.01
C GLY A 62 -13.21 -4.43 -3.90
N SER A 63 -11.99 -4.49 -3.36
CA SER A 63 -11.61 -5.37 -2.25
C SER A 63 -10.82 -4.60 -1.21
N VAL A 64 -10.94 -5.00 0.06
CA VAL A 64 -10.29 -4.29 1.17
C VAL A 64 -9.68 -5.29 2.14
N ILE A 65 -8.41 -5.06 2.48
CA ILE A 65 -7.73 -5.70 3.59
C ILE A 65 -7.82 -4.77 4.79
N LYS A 66 -8.23 -5.31 5.94
CA LYS A 66 -8.29 -4.60 7.22
C LYS A 66 -7.25 -5.20 8.14
N LEU A 67 -6.46 -4.34 8.79
CA LEU A 67 -5.42 -4.74 9.73
C LEU A 67 -5.64 -3.98 11.03
N ASP A 68 -5.83 -4.73 12.11
CA ASP A 68 -6.06 -4.17 13.44
C ASP A 68 -4.73 -3.74 14.10
N ILE A 69 -4.69 -2.49 14.56
CA ILE A 69 -3.48 -1.90 15.15
C ILE A 69 -3.23 -2.46 16.56
N PRO A 70 -4.21 -2.49 17.49
CA PRO A 70 -3.98 -2.94 18.87
C PRO A 70 -3.52 -4.40 18.99
N SER A 71 -4.00 -5.29 18.13
CA SER A 71 -3.58 -6.70 18.10
C SER A 71 -2.18 -6.92 17.50
N GLY A 72 -1.61 -5.90 16.85
CA GLY A 72 -0.29 -5.96 16.25
C GLY A 72 -0.25 -6.64 14.87
N GLU A 73 -1.39 -6.77 14.20
CA GLU A 73 -1.48 -7.30 12.83
C GLU A 73 -0.73 -6.43 11.82
N VAL A 74 -0.50 -5.16 12.13
CA VAL A 74 0.27 -4.26 11.30
C VAL A 74 1.54 -3.80 12.02
N LYS A 75 2.65 -3.84 11.28
CA LYS A 75 3.91 -3.21 11.65
C LYS A 75 4.34 -2.28 10.54
N GLN A 76 5.11 -1.24 10.87
CA GLN A 76 5.56 -0.25 9.89
C GLN A 76 7.06 0.00 9.93
N VAL A 77 7.59 0.53 8.84
CA VAL A 77 8.89 1.19 8.79
C VAL A 77 8.70 2.56 8.19
N VAL A 78 9.38 3.57 8.74
CA VAL A 78 9.34 4.92 8.22
C VAL A 78 10.74 5.55 8.27
N ARG A 79 11.11 6.28 7.23
CA ARG A 79 12.25 7.20 7.24
C ARG A 79 11.82 8.53 6.69
N TYR A 80 12.33 9.56 7.35
CA TYR A 80 12.04 10.94 7.05
C TYR A 80 13.36 11.69 6.86
N THR A 81 13.47 12.43 5.77
CA THR A 81 14.67 13.18 5.40
C THR A 81 14.22 14.56 4.92
N ASP A 82 14.79 15.61 5.49
CA ASP A 82 14.57 17.02 5.09
C ASP A 82 13.10 17.42 4.92
N GLY A 83 12.23 17.03 5.86
CA GLY A 83 10.81 17.40 5.77
C GLY A 83 9.97 16.49 4.87
N LYS A 84 10.49 15.35 4.41
CA LYS A 84 9.78 14.44 3.51
C LYS A 84 9.97 12.97 3.89
N ILE A 85 8.93 12.17 3.68
CA ILE A 85 9.02 10.70 3.79
C ILE A 85 9.85 10.19 2.62
N THR A 86 10.88 9.40 2.90
CA THR A 86 11.77 8.78 1.91
C THR A 86 11.70 7.26 1.90
N LEU A 87 11.16 6.67 2.97
CA LEU A 87 10.78 5.27 3.09
C LEU A 87 9.51 5.22 3.94
N PHE A 88 8.51 4.50 3.47
CA PHE A 88 7.40 4.06 4.29
C PHE A 88 7.03 2.64 3.87
N GLY A 89 6.71 1.78 4.82
CA GLY A 89 6.18 0.47 4.49
C GLY A 89 5.38 -0.09 5.63
N ILE A 90 4.37 -0.87 5.30
CA ILE A 90 3.59 -1.64 6.26
C ILE A 90 3.70 -3.12 5.91
N ARG A 91 3.76 -3.94 6.94
CA ARG A 91 3.60 -5.39 6.86
C ARG A 91 2.35 -5.75 7.65
N GLY A 92 1.36 -6.31 6.95
CA GLY A 92 0.16 -6.90 7.51
C GLY A 92 0.32 -8.40 7.70
N ASP A 93 0.03 -8.90 8.89
CA ASP A 93 0.17 -10.30 9.28
C ASP A 93 -0.95 -10.67 10.27
N SER A 94 -2.18 -10.75 9.77
CA SER A 94 -3.33 -11.18 10.57
C SER A 94 -3.29 -12.70 10.77
N PRO A 95 -3.46 -13.23 12.01
CA PRO A 95 -3.44 -14.66 12.28
C PRO A 95 -4.54 -15.42 11.54
N ASP A 96 -5.66 -14.75 11.25
CA ASP A 96 -6.83 -15.34 10.58
C ASP A 96 -6.81 -15.16 9.05
N ALA A 97 -5.77 -14.51 8.51
CA ALA A 97 -5.60 -14.31 7.07
C ALA A 97 -4.70 -15.39 6.45
N GLU A 98 -5.09 -15.86 5.27
CA GLU A 98 -4.32 -16.84 4.47
C GLU A 98 -3.02 -16.26 3.87
N SER A 99 -2.80 -14.95 3.99
CA SER A 99 -1.63 -14.28 3.40
C SER A 99 -1.06 -13.20 4.32
N THR A 100 0.25 -13.03 4.26
CA THR A 100 0.97 -11.87 4.77
C THR A 100 1.10 -10.85 3.65
N VAL A 101 0.82 -9.58 3.93
CA VAL A 101 0.87 -8.52 2.92
C VAL A 101 1.90 -7.45 3.25
N VAL A 102 2.49 -6.84 2.23
CA VAL A 102 3.44 -5.74 2.37
C VAL A 102 3.09 -4.65 1.38
N VAL A 103 2.97 -3.43 1.87
CA VAL A 103 3.01 -2.23 1.02
C VAL A 103 4.31 -1.52 1.30
N SER A 104 5.05 -1.15 0.26
CA SER A 104 6.29 -0.40 0.40
C SER A 104 6.28 0.85 -0.48
N TYR A 105 6.88 1.92 0.01
CA TYR A 105 7.14 3.18 -0.67
C TYR A 105 8.58 3.59 -0.37
N HIS A 106 9.38 3.92 -1.38
CA HIS A 106 10.71 4.49 -1.17
C HIS A 106 11.17 5.31 -2.37
N HIS A 107 12.11 6.23 -2.13
CA HIS A 107 12.83 6.91 -3.21
C HIS A 107 13.93 6.00 -3.76
N GLU A 108 13.90 5.72 -5.05
CA GLU A 108 15.01 5.13 -5.77
C GLU A 108 15.87 6.26 -6.36
N MET A 109 17.17 6.26 -6.06
CA MET A 109 18.13 7.20 -6.64
C MET A 109 18.85 6.54 -7.81
N LYS A 110 18.74 7.13 -9.00
CA LYS A 110 19.49 6.74 -10.19
C LYS A 110 20.52 7.80 -10.54
N THR A 111 21.75 7.36 -10.76
CA THR A 111 22.85 8.22 -11.19
C THR A 111 23.03 8.07 -12.70
N PHE A 112 22.84 9.15 -13.43
CA PHE A 112 23.12 9.23 -14.86
C PHE A 112 24.45 9.93 -15.06
N LEU A 113 25.35 9.33 -15.85
CA LEU A 113 26.60 9.97 -16.24
C LEU A 113 26.36 10.73 -17.54
N GLU A 114 26.47 12.05 -17.49
CA GLU A 114 26.41 12.92 -18.66
C GLU A 114 27.79 13.55 -18.92
N ASN A 115 28.02 14.06 -20.13
CA ASN A 115 29.29 14.71 -20.52
C ASN A 115 29.69 15.90 -19.62
N LYS A 116 28.75 16.43 -18.82
CA LYS A 116 28.94 17.56 -17.88
C LYS A 116 29.00 17.14 -16.40
N GLY A 117 28.98 15.84 -16.10
CA GLY A 117 29.02 15.32 -14.73
C GLY A 117 27.90 14.31 -14.43
N ALA A 118 27.83 13.88 -13.17
CA ALA A 118 26.79 12.97 -12.71
C ALA A 118 25.50 13.74 -12.38
N LYS A 119 24.37 13.28 -12.93
CA LYS A 119 23.03 13.75 -12.62
C LYS A 119 22.32 12.72 -11.75
N LEU A 120 21.88 13.14 -10.57
CA LEU A 120 21.06 12.32 -9.68
C LEU A 120 19.58 12.54 -10.03
N VAL A 121 18.84 11.45 -10.23
CA VAL A 121 17.41 11.45 -10.46
C VAL A 121 16.76 10.58 -9.39
N TYR A 122 15.79 11.15 -8.69
CA TYR A 122 15.00 10.43 -7.69
C TYR A 122 13.66 10.07 -8.31
N THR A 123 13.26 8.81 -8.16
CA THR A 123 11.95 8.31 -8.60
C THR A 123 11.28 7.58 -7.47
N ASP A 124 9.98 7.82 -7.32
CA ASP A 124 9.18 7.12 -6.32
C ASP A 124 8.87 5.70 -6.79
N VAL A 125 9.05 4.76 -5.88
CA VAL A 125 8.73 3.35 -6.08
C VAL A 125 7.76 2.93 -5.00
N MET A 126 6.63 2.38 -5.42
CA MET A 126 5.65 1.81 -4.51
C MET A 126 5.23 0.42 -5.01
N THR A 127 5.09 -0.53 -4.08
CA THR A 127 4.72 -1.91 -4.39
C THR A 127 3.72 -2.44 -3.39
N PHE A 128 2.89 -3.37 -3.85
CA PHE A 128 2.10 -4.26 -3.02
C PHE A 128 2.59 -5.68 -3.25
N SER A 129 2.83 -6.42 -2.18
CA SER A 129 3.06 -7.86 -2.27
C SER A 129 2.18 -8.61 -1.29
N SER A 130 1.81 -9.82 -1.69
CA SER A 130 1.08 -10.78 -0.86
C SER A 130 1.83 -12.11 -0.91
N GLN A 131 1.99 -12.74 0.23
CA GLN A 131 2.59 -14.07 0.38
C GLN A 131 1.59 -14.99 1.06
N ASP A 132 1.17 -16.03 0.34
CA ASP A 132 0.33 -17.09 0.87
C ASP A 132 1.08 -17.87 1.95
N LYS A 133 0.49 -17.97 3.15
CA LYS A 133 1.13 -18.56 4.33
C LYS A 133 1.29 -20.07 4.24
N ASN A 134 0.41 -20.74 3.49
CA ASN A 134 0.38 -22.20 3.38
C ASN A 134 1.36 -22.72 2.31
N THR A 135 1.48 -22.00 1.21
CA THR A 135 2.26 -22.39 0.03
C THR A 135 3.58 -21.63 -0.09
N GLY A 136 3.72 -20.50 0.62
CA GLY A 136 4.88 -19.60 0.51
C GLY A 136 4.93 -18.83 -0.81
N ARG A 137 3.91 -18.96 -1.66
CA ARG A 137 3.86 -18.31 -2.97
C ARG A 137 3.64 -16.81 -2.80
N SER A 138 4.46 -16.01 -3.48
CA SER A 138 4.35 -14.55 -3.47
C SER A 138 3.87 -14.00 -4.80
N THR A 139 3.06 -12.94 -4.72
CA THR A 139 2.70 -12.05 -5.83
C THR A 139 3.15 -10.64 -5.47
N GLU A 140 3.71 -9.91 -6.43
CA GLU A 140 4.07 -8.50 -6.29
C GLU A 140 3.45 -7.75 -7.47
N ASN A 141 2.74 -6.67 -7.16
CA ASN A 141 2.24 -5.69 -8.12
C ASN A 141 2.96 -4.37 -7.86
N ARG A 142 3.32 -3.67 -8.93
CA ARG A 142 4.07 -2.40 -8.85
C ARG A 142 3.19 -1.24 -9.23
N CYS A 143 3.33 -0.14 -8.50
CA CYS A 143 2.66 1.09 -8.86
C CYS A 143 3.33 1.73 -10.09
N ILE A 144 2.50 2.31 -10.96
CA ILE A 144 2.97 3.21 -12.02
C ILE A 144 3.53 4.47 -11.35
N THR A 145 4.81 4.78 -11.58
CA THR A 145 5.56 5.83 -10.85
C THR A 145 4.82 7.16 -10.78
N ASP A 146 4.29 7.67 -11.91
CA ASP A 146 3.64 8.98 -11.97
C ASP A 146 2.27 9.03 -11.27
N THR A 147 1.76 7.89 -10.81
CA THR A 147 0.48 7.80 -10.10
C THR A 147 0.64 7.71 -8.58
N ILE A 148 1.87 7.54 -8.09
CA ILE A 148 2.17 7.42 -6.66
C ILE A 148 1.91 8.77 -5.99
N LYS A 149 1.10 8.73 -4.92
CA LYS A 149 0.80 9.88 -4.07
C LYS A 149 0.99 9.49 -2.62
N ILE A 150 1.69 10.35 -1.89
CA ILE A 150 1.78 10.29 -0.42
C ILE A 150 0.78 11.29 0.12
N GLY A 151 -0.11 10.85 1.00
CA GLY A 151 -1.06 11.74 1.63
C GLY A 151 -0.48 12.43 2.87
N ASN A 152 -1.26 13.37 3.41
CA ASN A 152 -0.86 14.24 4.53
C ASN A 152 -1.17 13.63 5.91
N THR A 153 -1.76 12.43 5.96
CA THR A 153 -2.12 11.73 7.20
C THR A 153 -0.93 11.01 7.83
N LEU A 154 0.11 10.71 7.04
CA LEU A 154 1.35 10.13 7.56
C LEU A 154 2.17 11.15 8.36
N THR A 155 2.47 10.81 9.61
CA THR A 155 3.34 11.64 10.45
C THR A 155 4.81 11.33 10.23
N LYS A 156 5.72 12.12 10.83
CA LYS A 156 7.17 11.80 10.87
C LYS A 156 7.49 10.41 11.47
N ASN A 157 6.55 9.86 12.25
CA ASN A 157 6.65 8.54 12.88
C ASN A 157 5.77 7.49 12.16
N GLY A 158 5.22 7.81 10.98
CA GLY A 158 4.29 6.94 10.25
C GLY A 158 2.86 7.04 10.77
N ILE A 159 2.13 5.92 10.70
CA ILE A 159 0.76 5.77 11.21
C ILE A 159 0.79 5.71 12.74
N PRO A 160 0.02 6.54 13.46
CA PRO A 160 -0.04 6.50 14.92
C PRO A 160 -0.45 5.13 15.47
N GLY A 161 0.15 4.70 16.58
CA GLY A 161 -0.17 3.43 17.24
C GLY A 161 0.45 2.18 16.60
N VAL A 162 0.85 2.23 15.33
CA VAL A 162 1.48 1.10 14.65
C VAL A 162 2.93 0.92 15.09
N SER A 163 3.27 -0.29 15.54
CA SER A 163 4.63 -0.62 16.00
C SER A 163 5.64 -0.68 14.85
N SER A 164 6.89 -0.30 15.13
CA SER A 164 7.96 -0.34 14.12
C SER A 164 8.46 -1.77 13.86
N ILE A 165 8.77 -2.08 12.60
CA ILE A 165 9.57 -3.24 12.19
C ILE A 165 10.99 -2.98 12.68
N GLN A 166 11.47 -3.82 13.60
CA GLN A 166 12.86 -3.84 14.06
C GLN A 166 13.76 -4.56 13.06
#